data_AF-A0A7W2G3M5-F1
#
_entry.id   AF-A0A7W2G3M5-F1
#
_cell.length_a   1.000
_cell.length_b   1.000
_cell.length_c   1.000
_cell.angle_alpha   90.00
_cell.angle_beta   90.00
_cell.angle_gamma   90.00
#
_symmetry.space_group_name_H-M   'P 1'
#
loop_
_entity.id
_entity.type
_entity.pdbx_description
1 polymer ?
#
loop_
_entity_poly.entity_id
_entity_poly.type
_entity_poly.pdbx_seq_one_letter_code
_entity_poly.pdbx_strand_id
1 'polypeptide(L)'
;MKKYKFRLQKLLDMRIDREQESIMEFQKVRRESLKLEEKLDDLNKSYNKYKDISKINGVAEQKMARMYINTLVNSIDKTKKELVSKKKLLELKRKELKNRKIERKTVDILKERGRASFIKEENRLEQKSNDEFALYGFIRMRREGYK
;
A
#
# COMPACT_ATOMS: atom_id res chain seq x y z
N MET A 1 24.31 -22.97 17.95
CA MET A 1 23.72 -21.62 17.83
C MET A 1 22.22 -21.70 18.02
N LYS A 2 21.66 -20.90 18.94
CA LYS A 2 20.20 -20.83 19.09
C LYS A 2 19.61 -20.08 17.89
N LYS A 3 18.43 -20.48 17.40
CA LYS A 3 17.74 -19.72 16.34
C LYS A 3 17.01 -18.53 16.94
N TYR A 4 17.17 -17.35 16.33
CA TYR A 4 16.42 -16.15 16.74
C TYR A 4 14.91 -16.36 16.51
N LYS A 5 14.11 -16.21 17.57
CA LYS A 5 12.65 -16.28 17.51
C LYS A 5 12.05 -14.92 17.85
N PHE A 6 11.44 -14.27 16.87
CA PHE A 6 10.77 -13.00 17.08
C PHE A 6 9.43 -13.22 17.80
N ARG A 7 9.31 -12.65 19.01
CA ARG A 7 8.12 -12.85 19.87
C ARG A 7 6.83 -12.28 19.26
N LEU A 8 6.94 -11.23 18.45
CA LEU A 8 5.80 -10.55 17.83
C LEU A 8 5.57 -11.00 16.38
N GLN A 9 6.03 -12.20 15.99
CA GLN A 9 5.87 -12.68 14.61
C GLN A 9 4.39 -12.73 14.18
N LYS A 10 3.51 -13.29 15.03
CA LYS A 10 2.05 -13.31 14.76
C LYS A 10 1.48 -11.90 14.52
N LEU A 11 1.97 -10.89 15.26
CA LEU A 11 1.53 -9.51 15.10
C LEU A 11 2.01 -8.92 13.77
N LEU A 12 3.24 -9.24 13.36
CA LEU A 12 3.78 -8.83 12.08
C LEU A 12 2.97 -9.42 10.92
N ASP A 13 2.65 -10.72 11.00
CA ASP A 13 1.85 -11.43 9.99
C ASP A 13 0.47 -10.78 9.84
N MET A 14 -0.25 -10.55 10.95
CA MET A 14 -1.53 -9.83 10.92
C MET A 14 -1.44 -8.42 10.32
N ARG A 15 -0.32 -7.71 10.51
CA ARG A 15 -0.13 -6.37 9.92
C ARG A 15 0.19 -6.44 8.42
N ILE A 16 0.85 -7.50 7.96
CA ILE A 16 1.05 -7.76 6.53
C ILE A 16 -0.31 -7.99 5.86
N ASP A 17 -1.15 -8.84 6.43
CA ASP A 17 -2.47 -9.16 5.88
C ASP A 17 -3.35 -7.90 5.78
N ARG A 18 -3.40 -7.10 6.85
CA ARG A 18 -4.14 -5.81 6.86
C ARG A 18 -3.61 -4.79 5.85
N GLU A 19 -2.29 -4.77 5.61
CA GLU A 19 -1.71 -3.94 4.55
C GLU A 19 -2.20 -4.44 3.18
N GLN A 20 -2.19 -5.74 2.93
CA GLN A 20 -2.66 -6.32 1.66
C GLN A 20 -4.15 -6.03 1.41
N GLU A 21 -5.00 -6.21 2.41
CA GLU A 21 -6.42 -5.84 2.33
C GLU A 21 -6.59 -4.36 1.93
N SER A 22 -5.84 -3.46 2.59
CA SER A 22 -5.89 -2.03 2.29
C SER A 22 -5.38 -1.70 0.89
N ILE A 23 -4.39 -2.43 0.37
CA ILE A 23 -3.92 -2.31 -1.02
C ILE A 23 -5.04 -2.69 -1.99
N MET A 24 -5.70 -3.82 -1.75
CA MET A 24 -6.78 -4.31 -2.61
C MET A 24 -7.95 -3.32 -2.64
N GLU A 25 -8.36 -2.80 -1.49
CA GLU A 25 -9.42 -1.79 -1.39
C GLU A 25 -9.05 -0.50 -2.12
N PHE A 26 -7.84 0.01 -1.90
CA PHE A 26 -7.37 1.22 -2.59
C PHE A 26 -7.36 1.03 -4.11
N GLN A 27 -6.87 -0.11 -4.59
CA GLN A 27 -6.87 -0.42 -6.02
C GLN A 27 -8.29 -0.53 -6.59
N LYS A 28 -9.22 -1.12 -5.85
CA LYS A 28 -10.63 -1.22 -6.26
C LYS A 28 -11.24 0.17 -6.44
N VAL A 29 -11.12 1.04 -5.44
CA VAL A 29 -11.65 2.42 -5.51
C VAL A 29 -10.98 3.22 -6.62
N ARG A 30 -9.66 3.04 -6.82
CA ARG A 30 -8.93 3.69 -7.91
C ARG A 30 -9.47 3.27 -9.29
N ARG A 31 -9.71 1.97 -9.51
CA ARG A 31 -10.28 1.46 -10.76
C ARG A 31 -11.69 2.00 -10.99
N GLU A 32 -12.52 2.05 -9.96
CA GLU A 32 -13.88 2.62 -10.05
C GLU A 32 -13.83 4.11 -10.41
N SER A 33 -12.92 4.88 -9.80
CA SER A 33 -12.72 6.30 -10.13
C SER A 33 -12.30 6.49 -11.60
N LEU A 34 -11.39 5.65 -12.09
CA LEU A 34 -10.90 5.73 -13.48
C LEU A 34 -12.02 5.43 -14.49
N LYS A 35 -12.85 4.41 -14.23
CA LYS A 35 -14.03 4.12 -15.05
C LYS A 35 -15.04 5.28 -15.08
N LEU A 36 -15.20 5.99 -13.96
CA LEU A 36 -16.06 7.17 -13.91
C LEU A 36 -15.47 8.35 -14.69
N GLU A 37 -14.15 8.52 -14.69
CA GLU A 37 -13.46 9.54 -15.50
C GLU A 37 -13.61 9.25 -16.99
N GLU A 38 -13.41 8.00 -17.42
CA GLU A 38 -13.63 7.55 -18.80
C GLU A 38 -15.08 7.79 -19.24
N LYS A 39 -16.06 7.39 -18.40
CA LYS A 39 -17.47 7.63 -18.66
C LYS A 39 -17.80 9.12 -18.80
N LEU A 40 -17.20 9.97 -17.96
CA LEU A 40 -17.40 11.41 -18.03
C LEU A 40 -16.81 12.00 -19.33
N ASP A 41 -15.66 11.51 -19.76
CA ASP A 41 -15.03 11.89 -21.03
C ASP A 41 -15.92 11.50 -22.23
N ASP A 42 -16.45 10.28 -22.25
CA ASP A 42 -17.35 9.81 -23.30
C ASP A 42 -18.68 10.60 -23.36
N LEU A 43 -19.23 10.97 -22.20
CA LEU A 43 -20.40 11.85 -22.13
C LEU A 43 -20.08 13.26 -22.66
N ASN A 44 -18.91 13.81 -22.34
CA ASN A 44 -18.47 15.11 -22.86
C ASN A 44 -18.23 15.07 -24.38
N LYS A 45 -17.65 13.99 -24.91
CA LYS A 45 -17.51 13.79 -26.37
C LYS A 45 -18.88 13.74 -27.04
N SER A 46 -19.81 12.99 -26.46
CA SER A 46 -21.19 12.90 -26.95
C SER A 46 -21.88 14.26 -26.93
N TYR A 47 -21.76 15.01 -25.84
CA TYR A 47 -22.28 16.38 -25.76
C TYR A 47 -21.69 17.28 -26.84
N ASN A 48 -20.35 17.27 -27.01
CA ASN A 48 -19.69 18.09 -28.02
C ASN A 48 -20.09 17.74 -29.46
N LYS A 49 -20.43 16.48 -29.74
CA LYS A 49 -20.92 16.04 -31.06
C LYS A 49 -22.32 16.56 -31.36
N TYR A 50 -23.21 16.57 -30.37
CA TYR A 50 -24.63 16.88 -30.58
C TYR A 50 -25.05 18.29 -30.15
N LYS A 51 -24.15 19.10 -29.56
CA LYS A 51 -24.47 20.46 -29.07
C LYS A 51 -24.95 21.43 -30.16
N ASP A 52 -24.54 21.23 -31.41
CA ASP A 52 -24.86 22.11 -32.52
C ASP A 52 -26.18 21.69 -33.19
N ILE A 53 -27.28 22.17 -32.61
CA ILE A 53 -28.65 21.90 -33.08
C ILE A 53 -28.99 22.71 -34.35
N SER A 54 -28.19 23.73 -34.69
CA SER A 54 -28.47 24.64 -35.82
C SER A 54 -28.50 23.95 -37.18
N LYS A 55 -27.87 22.76 -37.28
CA LYS A 55 -27.81 21.93 -38.49
C LYS A 55 -29.04 21.06 -38.72
N ILE A 56 -30.01 21.08 -37.80
CA ILE A 56 -31.22 20.24 -37.84
C ILE A 56 -32.39 21.08 -38.32
N ASN A 57 -32.96 20.75 -39.48
CA ASN A 57 -34.00 21.55 -40.13
C ASN A 57 -35.43 21.29 -39.62
N GLY A 58 -35.71 20.13 -39.02
CA GLY A 58 -37.06 19.76 -38.60
C GLY A 58 -37.36 20.08 -37.13
N VAL A 59 -38.57 20.61 -36.86
CA VAL A 59 -39.00 21.09 -35.53
C VAL A 59 -39.08 19.93 -34.52
N ALA A 60 -39.55 18.76 -34.96
CA ALA A 60 -39.62 17.57 -34.12
C ALA A 60 -38.21 17.05 -33.76
N GLU A 61 -37.30 17.00 -34.72
CA GLU A 61 -35.91 16.59 -34.54
C GLU A 61 -35.14 17.55 -33.64
N GLN A 62 -35.36 18.86 -33.77
CA GLN A 62 -34.78 19.86 -32.86
C GLN A 62 -35.26 19.64 -31.41
N LYS A 63 -36.56 19.34 -31.21
CA LYS A 63 -37.11 19.05 -29.88
C LYS A 63 -36.49 17.78 -29.28
N MET A 64 -36.34 16.72 -30.07
CA MET A 64 -35.67 15.48 -29.65
C MET A 64 -34.20 15.71 -29.30
N ALA A 65 -33.47 16.47 -30.13
CA ALA A 65 -32.07 16.82 -29.87
C ALA A 65 -31.90 17.62 -28.58
N ARG A 66 -32.77 18.61 -28.32
CA ARG A 66 -32.78 19.38 -27.07
C ARG A 66 -33.04 18.50 -25.84
N MET A 67 -34.00 17.57 -25.93
CA MET A 67 -34.24 16.60 -24.84
C MET A 67 -33.01 15.74 -24.59
N TYR A 68 -32.40 15.18 -25.65
CA TYR A 68 -31.20 14.38 -25.54
C TYR A 68 -30.03 15.15 -24.91
N ILE A 69 -29.77 16.38 -25.36
CA ILE A 69 -28.74 17.24 -24.77
C ILE A 69 -29.00 17.51 -23.29
N ASN A 70 -30.24 17.80 -22.91
CA ASN A 70 -30.60 18.02 -21.50
C ASN A 70 -30.32 16.74 -20.67
N THR A 71 -30.69 15.57 -21.17
CA THR A 71 -30.37 14.30 -20.49
C THR A 71 -28.86 14.06 -20.37
N LEU A 72 -28.07 14.43 -21.38
CA LEU A 72 -26.60 14.37 -21.32
C LEU A 72 -26.04 15.32 -20.26
N VAL A 73 -26.50 16.57 -20.20
CA VAL A 73 -26.05 17.55 -19.20
C VAL A 73 -26.35 17.04 -17.79
N ASN A 74 -27.56 16.52 -17.54
CA ASN A 74 -27.93 15.94 -16.25
C ASN A 74 -27.07 14.72 -15.90
N SER A 75 -26.77 13.88 -16.89
CA SER A 75 -25.91 12.70 -16.71
C SER A 75 -24.46 13.09 -16.41
N ILE A 76 -23.95 14.14 -17.08
CA ILE A 76 -22.63 14.72 -16.83
C ILE A 76 -22.55 15.27 -15.41
N ASP A 77 -23.54 16.06 -14.98
CA ASP A 77 -23.57 16.64 -13.63
C ASP A 77 -23.62 15.55 -12.55
N LYS A 78 -24.47 14.54 -12.74
CA LYS A 78 -24.56 13.39 -11.83
C LYS A 78 -23.22 12.63 -11.76
N THR A 79 -22.60 12.35 -12.91
CA THR A 79 -21.31 11.65 -12.98
C THR A 79 -20.19 12.49 -12.34
N LYS A 80 -20.19 13.81 -12.50
CA LYS A 80 -19.25 14.73 -11.82
C LYS A 80 -19.39 14.67 -10.31
N LYS A 81 -20.62 14.74 -9.79
CA LYS A 81 -20.90 14.64 -8.35
C LYS A 81 -20.43 13.29 -7.78
N GLU A 82 -20.72 12.20 -8.49
CA GLU A 82 -20.25 10.87 -8.13
C GLU A 82 -18.72 10.79 -8.13
N LEU A 83 -18.05 11.32 -9.15
CA LEU A 83 -16.60 11.36 -9.24
C LEU A 83 -15.96 12.12 -8.07
N VAL A 84 -16.54 13.26 -7.66
CA VAL A 84 -16.07 14.02 -6.49
C VAL A 84 -16.17 13.16 -5.23
N SER A 85 -17.27 12.45 -5.03
CA SER A 85 -17.44 11.56 -3.87
C SER A 85 -16.41 10.41 -3.88
N LYS A 86 -16.14 9.82 -5.05
CA LYS A 86 -15.14 8.76 -5.20
C LYS A 86 -13.72 9.25 -5.00
N LYS A 87 -13.38 10.47 -5.43
CA LYS A 87 -12.08 11.09 -5.16
C LYS A 87 -11.85 11.31 -3.67
N LYS A 88 -12.87 11.74 -2.92
CA LYS A 88 -12.79 11.85 -1.45
C LYS A 88 -12.55 10.48 -0.80
N LEU A 89 -13.27 9.45 -1.24
CA LEU A 89 -13.07 8.08 -0.75
C LEU A 89 -11.67 7.55 -1.09
N LEU A 90 -11.17 7.83 -2.29
CA LEU A 90 -9.83 7.42 -2.71
C LEU A 90 -8.75 8.02 -1.80
N GLU A 91 -8.87 9.31 -1.47
CA GLU A 91 -7.93 9.96 -0.54
C GLU A 91 -8.03 9.42 0.89
N LEU A 92 -9.23 9.06 1.35
CA LEU A 92 -9.39 8.36 2.62
C LEU A 92 -8.64 7.01 2.61
N LYS A 93 -8.88 6.19 1.59
CA LYS A 93 -8.20 4.88 1.43
C LYS A 93 -6.69 5.01 1.25
N ARG A 94 -6.22 6.08 0.61
CA ARG A 94 -4.79 6.40 0.51
C ARG A 94 -4.16 6.65 1.88
N LYS A 95 -4.84 7.42 2.75
CA LYS A 95 -4.38 7.70 4.12
C LYS A 95 -4.40 6.42 4.96
N GLU A 96 -5.44 5.61 4.86
CA GLU A 96 -5.52 4.31 5.55
C GLU A 96 -4.36 3.39 5.14
N LEU A 97 -4.11 3.23 3.84
CA LEU A 97 -3.00 2.43 3.33
C LEU A 97 -1.64 2.94 3.84
N LYS A 98 -1.45 4.25 3.89
CA LYS A 98 -0.22 4.85 4.45
C LYS A 98 -0.06 4.48 5.92
N ASN A 99 -1.13 4.55 6.71
CA ASN A 99 -1.08 4.20 8.14
C ASN A 99 -0.77 2.71 8.33
N ARG A 100 -1.39 1.81 7.56
CA ARG A 100 -1.09 0.37 7.63
C ARG A 100 0.36 0.04 7.27
N LYS A 101 0.92 0.73 6.26
CA LYS A 101 2.35 0.61 5.91
C LYS A 101 3.26 1.03 7.06
N ILE A 102 2.93 2.13 7.75
CA ILE A 102 3.68 2.59 8.91
C ILE A 102 3.60 1.54 10.02
N GLU A 103 2.39 1.08 10.36
CA GLU A 103 2.18 0.05 11.39
C GLU A 103 2.98 -1.22 11.11
N ARG A 104 2.97 -1.74 9.88
CA ARG A 104 3.78 -2.92 9.52
C ARG A 104 5.26 -2.64 9.69
N LYS A 105 5.76 -1.55 9.10
CA LYS A 105 7.19 -1.17 9.15
C LYS A 105 7.68 -0.99 10.59
N THR A 106 6.86 -0.44 11.48
CA THR A 106 7.24 -0.31 12.90
C THR A 106 7.56 -1.66 13.53
N VAL A 107 6.76 -2.70 13.28
CA VAL A 107 7.01 -4.05 13.84
C VAL A 107 8.18 -4.74 13.14
N ASP A 108 8.33 -4.49 11.85
CA ASP A 108 9.47 -4.99 11.06
C ASP A 108 10.80 -4.47 11.61
N ILE A 109 10.89 -3.17 11.89
CA ILE A 109 12.05 -2.53 12.51
C ILE A 109 12.34 -3.13 13.90
N LEU A 110 11.30 -3.43 14.70
CA LEU A 110 11.48 -4.10 15.99
C LEU A 110 12.09 -5.50 15.83
N LYS A 111 11.69 -6.25 14.79
CA LYS A 111 12.24 -7.56 14.46
C LYS A 111 13.71 -7.46 14.07
N GLU A 112 14.05 -6.51 13.20
CA GLU A 112 15.43 -6.29 12.75
C GLU A 112 16.35 -5.91 13.92
N ARG A 113 15.93 -4.96 14.75
CA ARG A 113 16.69 -4.55 15.95
C ARG A 113 16.87 -5.72 16.92
N GLY A 114 15.81 -6.46 17.20
CA GLY A 114 15.89 -7.63 18.08
C GLY A 114 16.82 -8.71 17.53
N ARG A 115 16.84 -8.92 16.20
CA ARG A 115 17.77 -9.84 15.55
C ARG A 115 19.22 -9.36 15.67
N ALA A 116 19.47 -8.08 15.46
CA ALA A 116 20.80 -7.50 15.60
C ALA A 116 21.34 -7.64 17.04
N SER A 117 20.50 -7.37 18.05
CA SER A 117 20.87 -7.59 19.46
C SER A 117 21.17 -9.06 19.77
N PHE A 118 20.38 -9.98 19.21
CA PHE A 118 20.60 -11.42 19.39
C PHE A 118 21.96 -11.87 18.81
N ILE A 119 22.28 -11.43 17.58
CA ILE A 119 23.56 -11.75 16.94
C ILE A 119 24.73 -11.18 17.74
N LYS A 120 24.61 -9.94 18.22
CA LYS A 120 25.64 -9.31 19.05
C LYS A 120 25.91 -10.11 20.33
N GLU A 121 24.87 -10.65 20.95
CA GLU A 121 25.01 -11.44 22.16
C GLU A 121 25.61 -12.82 21.89
N GLU A 122 25.19 -13.54 20.85
CA GLU A 122 25.82 -14.82 20.48
C GLU A 122 27.31 -14.62 20.16
N ASN A 123 27.66 -13.59 19.40
CA ASN A 123 29.07 -13.28 19.11
C ASN A 123 29.88 -12.98 20.38
N ARG A 124 29.29 -12.28 21.36
CA ARG A 124 29.93 -11.99 22.65
C ARG A 124 30.18 -13.26 23.45
N LEU A 125 29.22 -14.19 23.46
CA LEU A 125 29.35 -15.49 24.14
C LEU A 125 30.40 -16.37 23.47
N GLU A 126 30.41 -16.42 22.14
CA GLU A 126 31.41 -17.16 21.36
C GLU A 126 32.81 -16.59 21.58
N GLN A 127 32.98 -15.27 21.54
CA GLN A 127 34.26 -14.63 21.83
C GLN A 127 34.77 -14.97 23.23
N LYS A 128 33.91 -14.86 24.25
CA LYS A 128 34.28 -15.22 25.63
C LYS A 128 34.73 -16.69 25.72
N SER A 129 34.01 -17.60 25.08
CA SER A 129 34.38 -19.02 25.06
C SER A 129 35.72 -19.25 24.36
N ASN A 130 35.98 -18.55 23.25
CA ASN A 130 37.24 -18.64 22.51
C ASN A 130 38.42 -18.12 23.33
N ASP A 131 38.24 -17.00 24.03
CA ASP A 131 39.25 -16.43 24.92
C ASP A 131 39.56 -17.38 26.09
N GLU A 132 38.54 -18.02 26.67
CA GLU A 132 38.71 -19.05 27.70
C GLU A 132 39.50 -20.26 27.16
N PHE A 133 39.16 -20.78 25.97
CA PHE A 133 39.91 -21.86 25.35
C PHE A 133 41.37 -21.49 25.05
N ALA A 134 41.61 -20.27 24.56
CA ALA A 134 42.96 -19.76 24.31
C ALA A 134 43.79 -19.68 25.60
N LEU A 135 43.19 -19.20 26.70
CA LEU A 135 43.84 -19.15 28.01
C LEU A 135 44.17 -20.55 28.54
N TYR A 136 43.22 -21.49 28.49
CA TYR A 136 43.48 -22.87 28.91
C TYR A 136 44.58 -23.52 28.06
N GLY A 137 44.57 -23.31 26.74
CA GLY A 137 45.61 -23.78 25.83
C GLY A 137 46.99 -23.20 26.19
N PHE A 138 47.06 -21.90 26.45
CA PHE A 138 48.29 -21.23 26.88
C PHE A 138 48.81 -21.78 28.22
N ILE A 139 47.95 -21.92 29.23
CA ILE A 139 48.31 -22.48 30.53
C ILE A 139 48.85 -23.91 30.38
N ARG A 140 48.20 -24.72 29.54
CA ARG A 140 48.62 -26.11 29.28
C ARG A 140 50.00 -26.16 28.63
N MET A 141 50.24 -25.40 27.56
CA MET A 141 51.55 -25.33 26.89
C MET A 141 52.65 -24.90 27.87
N ARG A 142 52.35 -23.89 28.70
CA ARG A 142 53.30 -23.44 29.73
C ARG A 142 53.61 -24.55 30.73
N ARG A 143 52.62 -25.35 31.15
CA ARG A 143 52.80 -26.44 32.11
C ARG A 143 53.58 -27.63 31.54
N GLU A 144 53.43 -27.91 30.24
CA GLU A 144 54.15 -28.98 29.54
C GLU A 144 55.60 -28.60 29.22
N GLY A 145 55.93 -27.31 29.05
CA GLY A 145 57.29 -26.81 28.83
C GLY A 145 58.18 -26.64 30.07
N TYR A 146 57.68 -26.96 31.27
CA TYR A 146 58.46 -27.02 32.54
C TYR A 146 58.79 -28.47 32.95
N LYS A 147 58.79 -29.41 32.00
CA LYS A 147 59.30 -30.78 32.19
C LYS A 147 60.65 -30.95 31.51
#